data_AF-A0A5J4PGS1-F1
#
_entry.id   AF-A0A5J4PGS1-F1
#
_cell.length_a   1.000
_cell.length_b   1.000
_cell.length_c   1.000
_cell.angle_alpha   90.00
_cell.angle_beta   90.00
_cell.angle_gamma   90.00
#
_symmetry.space_group_name_H-M   'P 1'
#
loop_
_entity.id
_entity.type
_entity.pdbx_description
1 polymer ?
#
loop_
_entity_poly.entity_id
_entity_poly.type
_entity_poly.pdbx_seq_one_letter_code
_entity_poly.pdbx_strand_id
1 'polypeptide(L)'
;MNIKRNIIFSLESRKKNGKPIVINVPIRMRVMYAGQRIEFTTGYRIDAAKWDEAAQRVKNGCTNKLKQNASQMNNDLSKYYADIQTIFKEFEIAETIPTPQQVKTAFTEKQKGKSMDTLKHPFFEMFDDFVKERGAKNDWTFSTYEKFASVKNHLLAFD
;
A
#
# COMPACT_ATOMS: atom_id res chain seq x y z
N MET A 1 -20.47 -8.54 -16.04
CA MET A 1 -20.05 -9.89 -15.60
C MET A 1 -19.69 -9.91 -14.09
N ASN A 2 -19.76 -11.05 -13.37
CA ASN A 2 -19.25 -11.16 -11.98
C ASN A 2 -18.12 -12.21 -11.90
N ILE A 3 -16.94 -11.80 -11.43
CA ILE A 3 -15.78 -12.68 -11.29
C ILE A 3 -15.66 -13.10 -9.83
N LYS A 4 -16.17 -14.30 -9.53
CA LYS A 4 -15.98 -14.92 -8.21
C LYS A 4 -14.49 -15.07 -7.91
N ARG A 5 -14.10 -14.56 -6.74
CA ARG A 5 -12.71 -14.48 -6.29
C ARG A 5 -12.61 -14.66 -4.78
N ASN A 6 -11.52 -15.27 -4.34
CA ASN A 6 -11.16 -15.43 -2.95
C ASN A 6 -9.79 -14.81 -2.70
N ILE A 7 -9.69 -13.94 -1.70
CA ILE A 7 -8.45 -13.23 -1.34
C ILE A 7 -8.11 -13.60 0.09
N ILE A 8 -6.93 -14.20 0.29
CA ILE A 8 -6.48 -14.71 1.59
C ILE A 8 -5.11 -14.11 1.92
N PHE A 9 -4.96 -13.56 3.11
CA PHE A 9 -3.63 -13.27 3.68
C PHE A 9 -3.19 -14.43 4.56
N SER A 10 -1.94 -14.84 4.44
CA SER A 10 -1.36 -15.90 5.27
C SER A 10 0.14 -15.74 5.37
N LEU A 11 0.74 -16.39 6.36
CA LEU A 11 2.20 -16.47 6.48
C LEU A 11 2.80 -17.47 5.52
N GLU A 12 3.98 -17.16 5.00
CA GLU A 12 4.72 -18.07 4.16
C GLU A 12 5.30 -19.25 4.95
N SER A 13 4.90 -20.48 4.60
CA SER A 13 5.45 -21.68 5.24
C SER A 13 6.76 -22.05 4.57
N ARG A 14 7.86 -21.86 5.28
CA ARG A 14 9.20 -22.29 4.87
C ARG A 14 9.82 -23.15 5.96
N LYS A 15 10.64 -24.11 5.57
CA LYS A 15 11.44 -24.94 6.48
C LYS A 15 12.93 -24.62 6.29
N LYS A 16 13.67 -24.51 7.39
CA LYS A 16 15.15 -24.48 7.39
C LYS A 16 15.63 -25.63 8.27
N ASN A 17 16.45 -26.51 7.71
CA ASN A 17 16.93 -27.72 8.39
C ASN A 17 15.79 -28.58 8.98
N GLY A 18 14.71 -28.76 8.22
CA GLY A 18 13.53 -29.53 8.64
C GLY A 18 12.59 -28.83 9.63
N LYS A 19 13.00 -27.72 10.25
CA LYS A 19 12.18 -26.96 11.22
C LYS A 19 11.43 -25.80 10.55
N PRO A 20 10.16 -25.55 10.89
CA PRO A 20 9.41 -24.39 10.40
C PRO A 20 10.08 -23.08 10.81
N ILE A 21 10.15 -22.12 9.88
CA ILE A 21 10.56 -20.75 10.19
C ILE A 21 9.36 -20.04 10.79
N VAL A 22 9.48 -19.63 12.06
CA VAL A 22 8.41 -18.97 12.81
C VAL A 22 8.71 -17.51 13.16
N ILE A 23 9.94 -17.04 12.91
CA ILE A 23 10.39 -15.68 13.21
C ILE A 23 10.53 -14.91 11.90
N ASN A 24 10.05 -13.66 11.87
CA ASN A 24 10.19 -12.76 10.72
C ASN A 24 9.73 -13.39 9.38
N VAL A 25 8.56 -14.00 9.41
CA VAL A 25 7.95 -14.74 8.30
C VAL A 25 7.23 -13.76 7.36
N PRO A 26 7.40 -13.88 6.03
CA PRO A 26 6.69 -13.04 5.08
C PRO A 26 5.17 -13.23 5.16
N ILE A 27 4.43 -12.11 5.09
CA ILE A 27 3.00 -12.13 4.82
C ILE A 27 2.81 -12.14 3.31
N ARG A 28 1.98 -13.03 2.80
CA ARG A 28 1.59 -13.11 1.38
C ARG A 28 0.10 -12.88 1.24
N MET A 29 -0.30 -12.32 0.10
CA MET A 29 -1.70 -12.23 -0.33
C MET A 29 -1.91 -13.19 -1.49
N ARG A 30 -2.84 -14.12 -1.33
CA ARG A 30 -3.22 -15.09 -2.35
C ARG A 30 -4.56 -14.72 -2.93
N VAL A 31 -4.64 -14.66 -4.25
CA VAL A 31 -5.89 -14.40 -4.98
C VAL A 31 -6.21 -15.61 -5.84
N MET A 32 -7.41 -16.18 -5.67
CA MET A 32 -7.90 -17.33 -6.42
C MET A 32 -9.19 -16.96 -7.13
N TYR A 33 -9.25 -17.17 -8.45
CA TYR A 33 -10.40 -16.83 -9.29
C TYR A 33 -10.35 -17.65 -10.58
N ALA A 34 -11.48 -18.06 -11.15
CA ALA A 34 -11.55 -18.79 -12.43
C ALA A 34 -10.52 -19.96 -12.57
N GLY A 35 -10.28 -20.71 -11.49
CA GLY A 35 -9.27 -21.79 -11.46
C GLY A 35 -7.80 -21.32 -11.42
N GLN A 36 -7.55 -20.01 -11.51
CA GLN A 36 -6.23 -19.40 -11.41
C GLN A 36 -5.87 -19.08 -9.97
N ARG A 37 -4.56 -19.13 -9.66
CA ARG A 37 -3.99 -18.75 -8.37
C ARG A 37 -2.85 -17.77 -8.57
N ILE A 38 -2.94 -16.61 -7.93
CA ILE A 38 -1.90 -15.58 -7.89
C ILE A 38 -1.39 -15.43 -6.47
N GLU A 39 -0.08 -15.26 -6.33
CA GLU A 39 0.55 -14.96 -5.04
C GLU A 39 1.28 -13.61 -5.14
N PHE A 40 0.98 -12.72 -4.21
CA PHE A 40 1.57 -11.39 -4.06
C PHE A 40 2.37 -11.31 -2.77
N THR A 41 3.51 -10.64 -2.83
CA THR A 41 4.29 -10.28 -1.64
C THR A 41 3.75 -8.97 -1.09
N THR A 42 3.46 -8.91 0.22
CA THR A 42 2.97 -7.66 0.84
C THR A 42 4.10 -6.73 1.27
N GLY A 43 5.36 -7.16 1.17
CA GLY A 43 6.53 -6.46 1.73
C GLY A 43 6.66 -6.59 3.25
N TYR A 44 5.60 -7.01 3.94
CA TYR A 44 5.56 -7.15 5.38
C TYR A 44 6.02 -8.52 5.86
N ARG A 45 6.63 -8.53 7.04
CA ARG A 45 7.07 -9.73 7.74
C ARG A 45 6.70 -9.64 9.22
N ILE A 46 6.34 -10.76 9.82
CA ILE A 46 5.93 -10.84 11.23
C ILE A 46 6.29 -12.21 11.82
N ASP A 47 6.44 -12.27 13.13
CA ASP A 47 6.60 -13.55 13.84
C ASP A 47 5.27 -14.30 13.85
N ALA A 48 5.29 -15.62 13.68
CA ALA A 48 4.09 -16.45 13.60
C ALA A 48 3.20 -16.32 14.85
N ALA A 49 3.80 -16.15 16.04
CA ALA A 49 3.06 -15.96 17.29
C ALA A 49 2.22 -14.67 17.32
N LYS A 50 2.61 -13.66 16.53
CA LYS A 50 1.95 -12.34 16.43
C LYS A 50 0.95 -12.26 15.27
N TRP A 51 0.74 -13.35 14.55
CA TRP A 51 -0.25 -13.44 13.48
C TRP A 51 -1.51 -14.15 13.98
N ASP A 52 -2.66 -13.69 13.52
CA ASP A 52 -3.96 -14.32 13.69
C ASP A 52 -4.40 -14.89 12.34
N GLU A 53 -4.40 -16.22 12.23
CA GLU A 53 -4.73 -16.92 10.99
C GLU A 53 -6.23 -16.83 10.66
N ALA A 54 -7.10 -16.76 11.67
CA ALA A 54 -8.55 -16.68 11.47
C ALA A 54 -8.95 -15.28 10.99
N ALA A 55 -8.39 -14.24 11.64
CA ALA A 55 -8.60 -12.86 11.21
C ALA A 55 -7.80 -12.52 9.95
N GLN A 56 -6.76 -13.31 9.62
CA GLN A 56 -5.76 -13.00 8.59
C GLN A 56 -5.11 -11.63 8.83
N ARG A 57 -4.74 -11.35 10.08
CA ARG A 57 -4.23 -10.04 10.53
C ARG A 57 -3.11 -10.19 11.55
N VAL A 58 -2.31 -9.14 11.69
CA VAL A 58 -1.34 -9.01 12.78
C VAL A 58 -2.09 -8.69 14.07
N LYS A 59 -1.76 -9.37 15.17
CA LYS A 59 -2.34 -9.12 16.49
C LYS A 59 -2.05 -7.70 16.96
N ASN A 60 -3.02 -7.09 17.64
CA ASN A 60 -2.89 -5.72 18.12
C ASN A 60 -1.76 -5.55 19.15
N GLY A 61 -1.23 -4.33 19.27
CA GLY A 61 -0.23 -3.98 20.28
C GLY A 61 1.18 -4.53 20.05
N CYS A 62 1.46 -5.10 18.88
CA CYS A 62 2.80 -5.61 18.55
C CYS A 62 3.47 -4.86 17.40
N THR A 63 4.79 -5.03 17.31
CA THR A 63 5.62 -4.55 16.21
C THR A 63 6.42 -5.69 15.59
N ASN A 64 6.79 -5.50 14.33
CA ASN A 64 7.71 -6.40 13.64
C ASN A 64 9.18 -6.06 13.93
N LYS A 65 10.11 -6.79 13.31
CA LYS A 65 11.57 -6.57 13.47
C LYS A 65 12.02 -5.16 13.05
N LEU A 66 11.29 -4.51 12.14
CA LEU A 66 11.55 -3.15 11.67
C LEU A 66 10.78 -2.08 12.46
N LYS A 67 10.21 -2.43 13.62
CA LYS A 67 9.39 -1.55 14.47
C LYS A 67 8.14 -0.97 13.78
N GLN A 68 7.68 -1.57 12.68
CA GLN A 68 6.40 -1.21 12.06
C GLN A 68 5.27 -1.74 12.96
N ASN A 69 4.29 -0.88 13.24
CA ASN A 69 3.21 -1.21 14.16
C ASN A 69 2.11 -2.05 13.47
N ALA A 70 1.44 -2.90 14.27
CA ALA A 70 0.40 -3.80 13.77
C ALA A 70 -0.77 -3.07 13.07
N SER A 71 -1.17 -1.89 13.58
CA SER A 71 -2.27 -1.11 13.00
C SER A 71 -1.95 -0.67 11.56
N GLN A 72 -0.76 -0.10 11.34
CA GLN A 72 -0.27 0.31 10.04
C GLN A 72 -0.20 -0.87 9.07
N MET A 73 0.38 -1.99 9.51
CA MET A 73 0.46 -3.21 8.70
C MET A 73 -0.95 -3.69 8.31
N ASN A 74 -1.87 -3.77 9.26
CA ASN A 74 -3.26 -4.22 9.02
C ASN A 74 -4.04 -3.26 8.12
N ASN A 75 -3.81 -1.96 8.24
CA ASN A 75 -4.38 -0.94 7.35
C ASN A 75 -3.89 -1.15 5.92
N ASP A 76 -2.60 -1.38 5.72
CA ASP A 76 -2.04 -1.61 4.38
C ASP A 76 -2.46 -2.96 3.79
N LEU A 77 -2.58 -4.03 4.59
CA LEU A 77 -3.19 -5.28 4.12
C LEU A 77 -4.64 -5.07 3.66
N SER A 78 -5.39 -4.23 4.38
CA SER A 78 -6.78 -3.89 4.01
C SER A 78 -6.83 -3.05 2.72
N LYS A 79 -5.85 -2.16 2.50
CA LYS A 79 -5.69 -1.45 1.22
C LYS A 79 -5.36 -2.41 0.08
N TYR A 80 -4.46 -3.37 0.26
CA TYR A 80 -4.14 -4.37 -0.78
C TYR A 80 -5.37 -5.20 -1.16
N TYR A 81 -6.19 -5.57 -0.18
CA TYR A 81 -7.47 -6.23 -0.44
C TYR A 81 -8.38 -5.34 -1.29
N ALA A 82 -8.56 -4.08 -0.92
CA ALA A 82 -9.38 -3.13 -1.66
C ALA A 82 -8.86 -2.87 -3.09
N ASP A 83 -7.54 -2.76 -3.26
CA ASP A 83 -6.92 -2.57 -4.58
C ASP A 83 -7.24 -3.75 -5.51
N ILE A 84 -7.11 -4.98 -5.03
CA ILE A 84 -7.48 -6.18 -5.80
C ILE A 84 -8.98 -6.17 -6.12
N GLN A 85 -9.84 -5.83 -5.15
CA GLN A 85 -11.28 -5.74 -5.40
C GLN A 85 -11.60 -4.75 -6.53
N THR A 86 -10.97 -3.58 -6.53
CA THR A 86 -11.12 -2.56 -7.57
C THR A 86 -10.62 -3.05 -8.92
N ILE A 87 -9.44 -3.69 -8.98
CA ILE A 87 -8.91 -4.25 -10.24
C ILE A 87 -9.89 -5.24 -10.86
N PHE A 88 -10.41 -6.19 -10.07
CA PHE A 88 -11.38 -7.12 -10.60
C PHE A 88 -12.70 -6.45 -11.00
N LYS A 89 -13.11 -5.37 -10.30
CA LYS A 89 -14.30 -4.60 -10.67
C LYS A 89 -14.14 -3.93 -12.04
N GLU A 90 -12.95 -3.41 -12.35
CA GLU A 90 -12.63 -2.84 -13.66
C GLU A 90 -12.80 -3.90 -14.78
N PHE A 91 -12.31 -5.13 -14.56
CA PHE A 91 -12.50 -6.25 -15.50
C PHE A 91 -13.95 -6.73 -15.61
N GLU A 92 -14.71 -6.70 -14.51
CA GLU A 92 -16.14 -7.02 -14.50
C GLU A 92 -16.98 -6.06 -15.33
N ILE A 93 -16.65 -4.76 -15.29
CA ILE A 93 -17.26 -3.71 -16.09
C ILE A 93 -16.88 -3.85 -17.57
N ALA A 94 -15.61 -4.16 -17.84
CA ALA A 94 -15.11 -4.42 -19.19
C ALA A 94 -15.55 -5.79 -19.75
N GLU A 95 -16.31 -6.58 -18.98
CA GLU A 95 -16.81 -7.91 -19.36
C GLU A 95 -15.72 -8.90 -19.81
N THR A 96 -14.52 -8.78 -19.25
CA THR A 96 -13.36 -9.61 -19.60
C THR A 96 -12.83 -10.36 -18.40
N ILE A 97 -12.40 -11.61 -18.59
CA ILE A 97 -11.74 -12.39 -17.54
C ILE A 97 -10.23 -12.09 -17.62
N PRO A 98 -9.63 -11.51 -16.57
CA PRO A 98 -8.22 -11.14 -16.62
C PRO A 98 -7.32 -12.36 -16.50
N THR A 99 -6.20 -12.32 -17.23
CA THR A 99 -5.09 -13.26 -17.01
C THR A 99 -4.36 -12.94 -15.71
N PRO A 100 -3.68 -13.93 -15.09
CA PRO A 100 -2.87 -13.69 -13.89
C PRO A 100 -1.85 -12.56 -14.05
N GLN A 101 -1.28 -12.44 -15.25
CA GLN A 101 -0.30 -11.40 -15.54
C GLN A 101 -0.93 -10.01 -15.57
N GLN A 102 -2.12 -9.84 -16.15
CA GLN A 102 -2.84 -8.56 -16.14
C GLN A 102 -3.16 -8.10 -14.72
N VAL A 103 -3.65 -9.00 -13.86
CA VAL A 103 -3.92 -8.66 -12.44
C VAL A 103 -2.62 -8.26 -11.73
N LYS A 104 -1.51 -8.96 -11.97
CA LYS A 104 -0.21 -8.60 -11.39
C LYS A 104 0.29 -7.23 -11.85
N THR A 105 0.19 -6.93 -13.13
CA THR A 105 0.58 -5.65 -13.71
C THR A 105 -0.25 -4.51 -13.12
N ALA A 106 -1.59 -4.63 -13.17
CA ALA A 106 -2.50 -3.61 -12.63
C ALA A 106 -2.28 -3.37 -11.12
N PHE A 107 -2.05 -4.44 -10.35
CA PHE A 107 -1.73 -4.30 -8.93
C PHE A 107 -0.41 -3.58 -8.70
N THR A 108 0.63 -3.93 -9.47
CA THR A 108 1.95 -3.28 -9.38
C THR A 108 1.87 -1.80 -9.74
N GLU A 109 1.10 -1.44 -10.77
CA GLU A 109 0.87 -0.05 -11.17
C GLU A 109 0.15 0.74 -10.08
N LYS A 110 -0.92 0.19 -9.48
CA LYS A 110 -1.59 0.82 -8.31
C LYS A 110 -0.64 1.00 -7.12
N GLN A 111 0.30 0.09 -6.88
CA GLN A 111 1.31 0.26 -5.82
C GLN A 111 2.39 1.29 -6.19
N LYS A 112 2.81 1.36 -7.46
CA LYS A 112 3.79 2.35 -7.94
C LYS A 112 3.26 3.78 -7.86
N GLY A 113 1.99 3.99 -8.22
CA GLY A 113 1.31 5.29 -8.04
C GLY A 113 1.32 5.74 -6.58
N LYS A 114 1.26 4.81 -5.62
CA LYS A 114 1.39 5.12 -4.19
C LYS A 114 2.83 5.47 -3.79
N SER A 115 3.85 4.82 -4.37
CA SER A 115 5.26 5.02 -4.00
C SER A 115 5.93 6.29 -4.55
N MET A 116 5.41 6.88 -5.63
CA MET A 116 5.91 8.15 -6.16
C MET A 116 5.14 9.36 -5.62
N ASP A 117 3.84 9.23 -5.34
CA ASP A 117 3.07 10.34 -4.79
C ASP A 117 3.21 10.52 -3.27
N THR A 118 3.18 9.44 -2.46
CA THR A 118 2.93 9.63 -1.01
C THR A 118 4.04 10.22 -0.15
N LEU A 119 5.26 10.43 -0.66
CA LEU A 119 6.34 11.06 0.12
C LEU A 119 6.75 12.44 -0.37
N LYS A 120 6.44 12.81 -1.62
CA LYS A 120 6.72 14.15 -2.14
C LYS A 120 5.45 14.99 -2.31
N HIS A 121 4.29 14.38 -2.60
CA HIS A 121 3.07 15.15 -2.86
C HIS A 121 2.31 15.63 -1.61
N PRO A 122 2.10 14.86 -0.52
CA PRO A 122 1.24 15.32 0.58
C PRO A 122 1.72 16.59 1.30
N PHE A 123 3.04 16.70 1.51
CA PHE A 123 3.59 17.89 2.17
C PHE A 123 3.54 19.11 1.24
N PHE A 124 3.98 18.95 -0.01
CA PHE A 124 4.05 20.08 -0.94
C PHE A 124 2.67 20.50 -1.48
N GLU A 125 1.70 19.60 -1.55
CA GLU A 125 0.29 19.93 -1.81
C GLU A 125 -0.31 20.71 -0.64
N MET A 126 -0.10 20.26 0.61
CA MET A 126 -0.56 21.01 1.79
C MET A 126 0.15 22.36 1.94
N PHE A 127 1.43 22.44 1.53
CA PHE A 127 2.18 23.69 1.46
C PHE A 127 1.59 24.62 0.40
N ASP A 128 1.23 24.12 -0.78
CA ASP A 128 0.60 24.92 -1.83
C ASP A 128 -0.78 25.42 -1.41
N ASP A 129 -1.59 24.57 -0.77
CA ASP A 129 -2.89 24.94 -0.21
C ASP A 129 -2.72 26.00 0.89
N PHE A 130 -1.74 25.85 1.78
CA PHE A 130 -1.39 26.85 2.78
C PHE A 130 -1.02 28.20 2.15
N VAL A 131 -0.13 28.19 1.15
CA VAL A 131 0.33 29.42 0.47
C VAL A 131 -0.85 30.09 -0.23
N LYS A 132 -1.73 29.32 -0.86
CA LYS A 132 -2.93 29.83 -1.54
C LYS A 132 -3.94 30.41 -0.55
N GLU A 133 -4.29 29.68 0.51
CA GLU A 133 -5.30 30.12 1.48
C GLU A 133 -4.80 31.33 2.30
N ARG A 134 -3.56 31.26 2.83
CA ARG A 134 -2.98 32.37 3.59
C ARG A 134 -2.64 33.56 2.73
N GLY A 135 -2.22 33.33 1.49
CA GLY A 135 -1.92 34.41 0.55
C GLY A 135 -3.14 35.20 0.17
N ALA A 136 -4.26 34.53 -0.09
CA ALA A 136 -5.54 35.20 -0.33
C ALA A 136 -6.10 35.87 0.93
N LYS A 137 -6.01 35.21 2.09
CA LYS A 137 -6.57 35.73 3.36
C LYS A 137 -5.82 36.93 3.94
N ASN A 138 -4.52 37.05 3.65
CA ASN A 138 -3.65 38.10 4.19
C ASN A 138 -3.17 39.09 3.11
N ASP A 139 -3.81 39.11 1.94
CA ASP A 139 -3.49 40.01 0.82
C ASP A 139 -1.99 40.04 0.48
N TRP A 140 -1.38 38.86 0.36
CA TRP A 140 0.05 38.77 0.07
C TRP A 140 0.39 39.41 -1.28
N THR A 141 1.48 40.16 -1.30
CA THR A 141 2.05 40.69 -2.54
C THR A 141 2.80 39.60 -3.31
N PHE A 142 3.01 39.82 -4.60
CA PHE A 142 3.75 38.92 -5.48
C PHE A 142 5.11 38.49 -4.90
N SER A 143 5.85 39.43 -4.30
CA SER A 143 7.14 39.16 -3.66
C SER A 143 7.06 38.13 -2.53
N THR A 144 5.93 38.07 -1.81
CA THR A 144 5.73 37.08 -0.75
C THR A 144 5.50 35.69 -1.34
N TYR A 145 4.74 35.57 -2.43
CA TYR A 145 4.58 34.30 -3.13
C TYR A 145 5.93 33.79 -3.69
N GLU A 146 6.77 34.67 -4.23
CA GLU A 146 8.11 34.31 -4.70
C GLU A 146 9.00 33.76 -3.58
N LYS A 147 8.92 34.33 -2.37
CA LYS A 147 9.66 33.81 -1.21
C LYS A 147 9.23 32.38 -0.86
N PHE A 148 7.92 32.10 -0.82
CA PHE A 148 7.43 30.74 -0.55
C PHE A 148 7.77 29.76 -1.67
N ALA A 149 7.75 30.20 -2.93
CA ALA A 149 8.21 29.38 -4.06
C ALA A 149 9.71 29.04 -3.96
N SER A 150 10.54 30.02 -3.57
CA SER A 150 11.98 29.81 -3.33
C SER A 150 12.22 28.81 -2.18
N VAL A 151 11.52 28.97 -1.06
CA VAL A 151 11.59 28.03 0.08
C VAL A 151 11.17 26.62 -0.35
N LYS A 152 10.10 26.49 -1.15
CA LYS A 152 9.67 25.20 -1.70
C LYS A 152 10.77 24.54 -2.53
N ASN A 153 11.43 25.31 -3.40
CA ASN A 153 12.52 24.82 -4.23
C ASN A 153 13.74 24.39 -3.40
N HIS A 154 14.09 25.13 -2.35
CA HIS A 154 15.16 24.73 -1.43
C HIS A 154 14.83 23.42 -0.70
N LEU A 155 13.59 23.26 -0.24
CA LEU A 155 13.14 22.02 0.42
C LEU A 155 13.11 20.83 -0.56
N LEU A 156 12.76 21.06 -1.83
CA LEU A 156 12.79 20.03 -2.88
C LEU A 156 14.22 19.58 -3.25
N ALA A 157 15.20 20.46 -3.08
CA ALA A 157 16.61 20.23 -3.40
C ALA A 157 17.47 19.78 -2.21
N PHE A 158 16.87 19.59 -1.03
CA PHE A 158 17.57 19.19 0.19
C PHE A 158 17.68 17.65 0.25
N ASP A 159 18.92 17.13 0.21
CA ASP A 159 19.29 15.71 0.35
C ASP A 159 19.68 15.36 1.80
#